data_AF-A0A1G0YMB3-F1
#
_entry.id   AF-A0A1G0YMB3-F1
#
_cell.length_a   1.000
_cell.length_b   1.000
_cell.length_c   1.000
_cell.angle_alpha   90.00
_cell.angle_beta   90.00
_cell.angle_gamma   90.00
#
_symmetry.space_group_name_H-M   'P 1'
#
loop_
_entity.id
_entity.type
_entity.pdbx_description
1 polymer ?
#
loop_
_entity_poly.entity_id
_entity_poly.type
_entity_poly.pdbx_seq_one_letter_code
_entity_poly.pdbx_strand_id
1 'polypeptide(L)'
;MKVKQTAWSHCYQMALRKHLKQGPQSSLRPALELGRQAAALGLETLDVAKIHAEALAKLEPSSRSAQTLKRAEVFFTEAIAPIEDTHRAALKANRHVKQLTATLDRRTTGLAASKQYLKRRIAQRKGAEAALKKSGEHYGKLLEESYRLQDHLRHLTHRIISAQEHKRKKVSRELHDEIAQTLLGINIRLLALKNATKAHTENLKKEVAETQRLVKQSVKTINRTADEFGIHHES
;
A
#
# COMPACT_ATOMS: atom_id res chain seq x y z
N MET A 1 -55.96 -7.85 -37.26
CA MET A 1 -56.42 -7.16 -36.04
C MET A 1 -57.87 -6.69 -36.13
N LYS A 2 -58.28 -5.98 -37.19
CA LYS A 2 -59.65 -5.44 -37.36
C LYS A 2 -60.78 -6.46 -37.12
N VAL A 3 -60.70 -7.67 -37.70
CA VAL A 3 -61.74 -8.73 -37.54
C VAL A 3 -61.94 -9.15 -36.08
N LYS A 4 -60.86 -9.26 -35.29
CA LYS A 4 -60.93 -9.63 -33.86
C LYS A 4 -61.53 -8.51 -33.01
N GLN A 5 -61.24 -7.25 -33.34
CA GLN A 5 -61.84 -6.08 -32.69
C GLN A 5 -63.33 -5.94 -33.00
N THR A 6 -63.75 -6.24 -34.23
CA THR A 6 -65.17 -6.26 -34.62
C THR A 6 -65.94 -7.36 -33.87
N ALA A 7 -65.36 -8.56 -33.76
CA ALA A 7 -65.96 -9.66 -32.99
C ALA A 7 -66.07 -9.33 -31.49
N TRP A 8 -65.02 -8.73 -30.91
CA TRP A 8 -65.03 -8.30 -29.51
C TRP A 8 -66.07 -7.19 -29.26
N SER A 9 -66.18 -6.20 -30.16
CA SER A 9 -67.20 -5.14 -30.11
C SER A 9 -68.62 -5.70 -30.11
N HIS A 10 -68.88 -6.73 -30.93
CA HIS A 10 -70.17 -7.43 -30.94
C HIS A 10 -70.45 -8.14 -29.61
N CYS A 11 -69.49 -8.90 -29.08
CA CYS A 11 -69.61 -9.56 -27.78
C CYS A 11 -69.86 -8.56 -26.64
N TYR A 12 -69.18 -7.41 -26.67
CA TYR A 12 -69.37 -6.32 -25.73
C TYR A 12 -70.79 -5.76 -25.79
N GLN A 13 -71.29 -5.45 -26.99
CA GLN A 13 -72.66 -4.95 -27.20
C GLN A 13 -73.73 -5.94 -26.70
N MET A 14 -73.54 -7.23 -26.97
CA MET A 14 -74.45 -8.29 -26.48
C MET A 14 -74.45 -8.38 -24.95
N ALA A 15 -73.27 -8.40 -24.33
CA ALA A 15 -73.13 -8.50 -22.88
C ALA A 15 -73.70 -7.27 -22.18
N LEU A 16 -73.45 -6.06 -22.71
CA LEU A 16 -74.03 -4.83 -22.20
C LEU A 16 -75.56 -4.85 -22.28
N ARG A 17 -76.14 -5.21 -23.44
CA ARG A 17 -77.61 -5.32 -23.59
C ARG A 17 -78.22 -6.33 -22.62
N LYS A 18 -77.56 -7.47 -22.40
CA LYS A 18 -78.00 -8.48 -21.43
C LYS A 18 -77.95 -7.93 -19.99
N HIS A 19 -76.88 -7.24 -19.64
CA HIS A 19 -76.71 -6.60 -18.33
C HIS A 19 -77.81 -5.56 -18.04
N LEU A 20 -78.11 -4.71 -19.03
CA LEU A 20 -79.15 -3.69 -18.90
C LEU A 20 -80.56 -4.29 -18.72
N LYS A 21 -80.87 -5.40 -19.40
CA LYS A 21 -82.16 -6.10 -19.29
C LYS A 21 -82.36 -6.83 -17.97
N GLN A 22 -81.31 -7.43 -17.42
CA GLN A 22 -81.36 -8.22 -16.17
C GLN A 22 -81.47 -7.36 -14.91
N GLY A 23 -81.19 -6.06 -15.03
CA GLY A 23 -81.42 -5.11 -13.95
C GLY A 23 -80.40 -5.19 -12.79
N PRO A 24 -80.79 -4.80 -11.56
CA PRO A 24 -79.85 -4.64 -10.44
C PRO A 24 -79.10 -5.91 -10.01
N GLN A 25 -79.66 -7.09 -10.31
CA GLN A 25 -79.05 -8.38 -9.94
C GLN A 25 -78.08 -8.93 -10.99
N SER A 26 -77.79 -8.17 -12.05
CA SER A 26 -76.91 -8.65 -13.11
C SER A 26 -75.44 -8.67 -12.67
N SER A 27 -74.76 -9.80 -12.92
CA SER A 27 -73.34 -9.96 -12.60
C SER A 27 -72.45 -9.09 -13.49
N LEU A 28 -71.37 -8.56 -12.91
CA LEU A 28 -70.33 -7.81 -13.61
C LEU A 28 -69.21 -8.72 -14.17
N ARG A 29 -69.23 -10.03 -13.89
CA ARG A 29 -68.23 -10.98 -14.42
C ARG A 29 -68.07 -10.93 -15.95
N PRO A 30 -69.13 -10.81 -16.76
CA PRO A 30 -68.97 -10.68 -18.21
C PRO A 30 -68.20 -9.42 -18.63
N ALA A 31 -68.38 -8.29 -17.91
CA ALA A 31 -67.61 -7.08 -18.15
C ALA A 31 -66.14 -7.29 -17.82
N LEU A 32 -65.85 -7.88 -16.66
CA LEU A 32 -64.48 -8.19 -16.24
C LEU A 32 -63.76 -9.12 -17.23
N GLU A 33 -64.43 -10.18 -17.69
CA GLU A 33 -63.86 -11.12 -18.68
C GLU A 33 -63.61 -10.45 -20.03
N LEU A 34 -64.56 -9.64 -20.51
CA LEU A 34 -64.37 -8.83 -21.72
C LEU A 34 -63.19 -7.86 -21.55
N GLY A 35 -63.02 -7.26 -20.37
CA GLY A 35 -61.88 -6.41 -20.05
C GLY A 35 -60.55 -7.13 -20.08
N ARG A 36 -60.49 -8.36 -19.54
CA ARG A 36 -59.29 -9.22 -19.65
C ARG A 36 -58.96 -9.57 -21.09
N GLN A 37 -59.98 -9.88 -21.90
CA GLN A 37 -59.81 -10.13 -23.33
C GLN A 37 -59.36 -8.88 -24.07
N ALA A 38 -59.90 -7.71 -23.73
CA ALA A 38 -59.51 -6.43 -24.32
C ALA A 38 -58.04 -6.11 -24.03
N ALA A 39 -57.61 -6.25 -22.78
CA ALA A 39 -56.22 -6.10 -22.38
C ALA A 39 -55.30 -7.08 -23.14
N ALA A 40 -55.70 -8.36 -23.28
CA ALA A 40 -54.94 -9.36 -24.03
C ALA A 40 -54.89 -9.06 -25.55
N LEU A 41 -55.90 -8.40 -26.09
CA LEU A 41 -55.95 -7.95 -27.49
C LEU A 41 -55.21 -6.62 -27.71
N GLY A 42 -54.71 -5.98 -26.65
CA GLY A 42 -54.07 -4.66 -26.71
C GLY A 42 -55.04 -3.53 -27.04
N LEU A 43 -56.33 -3.67 -26.70
CA LEU A 43 -57.29 -2.57 -26.79
C LEU A 43 -57.00 -1.54 -25.70
N GLU A 44 -57.04 -0.27 -26.07
CA GLU A 44 -56.92 0.82 -25.12
C GLU A 44 -58.29 1.20 -24.56
N THR A 45 -58.29 1.90 -23.41
CA THR A 45 -59.50 2.42 -22.77
C THR A 45 -60.34 3.27 -23.73
N LEU A 46 -59.69 4.02 -24.63
CA LEU A 46 -60.37 4.81 -25.65
C LEU A 46 -61.07 3.95 -26.71
N ASP A 47 -60.51 2.79 -27.08
CA ASP A 47 -61.14 1.87 -28.01
C ASP A 47 -62.43 1.29 -27.41
N VAL A 48 -62.37 0.89 -26.14
CA VAL A 48 -63.54 0.40 -25.41
C VAL A 48 -64.57 1.51 -25.20
N ALA A 49 -64.14 2.75 -24.95
CA ALA A 49 -65.03 3.91 -24.82
C ALA A 49 -65.82 4.19 -26.11
N LYS A 50 -65.16 4.12 -27.28
CA LYS A 50 -65.83 4.28 -28.58
C LYS A 50 -66.87 3.19 -28.80
N ILE A 51 -66.51 1.93 -28.54
CA ILE A 51 -67.42 0.78 -28.66
C ILE A 51 -68.61 0.92 -27.70
N HIS A 52 -68.37 1.42 -26.48
CA HIS A 52 -69.41 1.68 -25.49
C HIS A 52 -70.38 2.77 -25.94
N ALA A 53 -69.87 3.89 -26.46
CA ALA A 53 -70.68 4.98 -26.99
C ALA A 53 -71.55 4.52 -28.17
N GLU A 54 -71.00 3.75 -29.10
CA GLU A 54 -71.75 3.13 -30.20
C GLU A 54 -72.83 2.17 -29.71
N ALA A 55 -72.54 1.40 -28.65
CA ALA A 55 -73.51 0.48 -28.06
C ALA A 55 -74.70 1.23 -27.44
N LEU A 56 -74.44 2.34 -26.74
CA LEU A 56 -75.47 3.20 -26.16
C LEU A 56 -76.30 3.93 -27.22
N ALA A 57 -75.67 4.40 -28.29
CA ALA A 57 -76.37 5.06 -29.40
C ALA A 57 -77.40 4.14 -30.07
N LYS A 58 -77.15 2.82 -30.06
CA LYS A 58 -78.05 1.78 -30.59
C LYS A 58 -79.15 1.33 -29.60
N LEU A 59 -79.28 1.97 -28.43
CA LEU A 59 -80.38 1.70 -27.50
C LEU A 59 -81.60 2.58 -27.84
N GLU A 60 -82.79 1.99 -27.76
CA GLU A 60 -84.07 2.68 -27.96
C GLU A 60 -84.22 3.88 -27.00
N PRO A 61 -84.76 5.02 -27.47
CA PRO A 61 -84.94 6.22 -26.63
C PRO A 61 -85.73 5.96 -25.34
N SER A 62 -86.75 5.09 -25.40
CA SER A 62 -87.56 4.68 -24.26
C SER A 62 -86.80 3.90 -23.18
N SER A 63 -85.65 3.33 -23.53
CA SER A 63 -84.80 2.55 -22.61
C SER A 63 -83.70 3.38 -21.95
N ARG A 64 -83.53 4.65 -22.35
CA ARG A 64 -82.47 5.57 -21.84
C ARG A 64 -82.90 6.29 -20.56
N SER A 65 -83.28 5.52 -19.54
CA SER A 65 -83.48 6.08 -18.20
C SER A 65 -82.15 6.40 -17.53
N ALA A 66 -82.15 7.33 -16.57
CA ALA A 66 -80.97 7.65 -15.76
C ALA A 66 -80.40 6.40 -15.06
N GLN A 67 -81.27 5.47 -14.64
CA GLN A 67 -80.87 4.20 -14.03
C GLN A 67 -80.19 3.26 -15.04
N THR A 68 -80.66 3.21 -16.29
CA THR A 68 -80.05 2.41 -17.36
C THR A 68 -78.65 2.94 -17.70
N LEU A 69 -78.50 4.26 -17.81
CA LEU A 69 -77.20 4.89 -18.07
C LEU A 69 -76.22 4.63 -16.92
N LYS A 70 -76.69 4.70 -15.66
CA LYS A 70 -75.84 4.38 -14.52
C LYS A 70 -75.36 2.93 -14.52
N ARG A 71 -76.22 1.98 -14.90
CA ARG A 71 -75.81 0.56 -15.06
C ARG A 71 -74.81 0.36 -16.19
N ALA A 72 -74.98 1.08 -17.30
CA ALA A 72 -74.01 1.05 -18.39
C ALA A 72 -72.64 1.59 -17.97
N GLU A 73 -72.61 2.66 -17.17
CA GLU A 73 -71.38 3.21 -16.60
C GLU A 73 -70.67 2.19 -15.69
N VAL A 74 -71.41 1.49 -14.83
CA VAL A 74 -70.83 0.44 -13.96
C VAL A 74 -70.25 -0.70 -14.80
N PHE A 75 -70.98 -1.17 -15.82
CA PHE A 75 -70.49 -2.20 -16.75
C PHE A 75 -69.23 -1.73 -17.51
N PHE A 76 -69.19 -0.48 -17.96
CA PHE A 76 -68.04 0.09 -18.63
C PHE A 76 -66.82 0.16 -17.70
N THR A 77 -67.02 0.63 -16.47
CA THR A 77 -65.96 0.76 -15.46
C THR A 77 -65.33 -0.60 -15.15
N GLU A 78 -66.15 -1.64 -14.98
CA GLU A 78 -65.65 -3.01 -14.79
C GLU A 78 -64.91 -3.53 -16.03
N ALA A 79 -65.39 -3.22 -17.24
CA ALA A 79 -64.78 -3.68 -18.47
C ALA A 79 -63.42 -3.02 -18.78
N ILE A 80 -63.18 -1.80 -18.31
CA ILE A 80 -61.87 -1.13 -18.50
C ILE A 80 -60.89 -1.44 -17.37
N ALA A 81 -61.34 -1.93 -16.21
CA ALA A 81 -60.49 -2.15 -15.05
C ALA A 81 -59.25 -3.05 -15.34
N PRO A 82 -59.36 -4.18 -16.06
CA PRO A 82 -58.18 -4.98 -16.40
C PRO A 82 -57.17 -4.27 -17.30
N ILE A 83 -57.63 -3.40 -18.20
CA ILE A 83 -56.75 -2.60 -19.07
C ILE A 83 -55.95 -1.61 -18.22
N GLU A 84 -56.64 -0.87 -17.34
CA GLU A 84 -56.03 0.09 -16.44
C GLU A 84 -55.05 -0.57 -15.44
N ASP A 85 -55.38 -1.75 -14.93
CA ASP A 85 -54.51 -2.52 -14.04
C ASP A 85 -53.21 -2.94 -14.73
N THR A 86 -53.29 -3.44 -15.97
CA THR A 86 -52.09 -3.79 -16.75
C THR A 86 -51.24 -2.57 -17.06
N HIS A 87 -51.85 -1.44 -17.42
CA HIS A 87 -51.14 -0.19 -17.66
C HIS A 87 -50.43 0.30 -16.38
N ARG A 88 -51.12 0.27 -15.24
CA ARG A 88 -50.54 0.65 -13.94
C ARG A 88 -49.39 -0.26 -13.55
N ALA A 89 -49.49 -1.56 -13.80
CA ALA A 89 -48.41 -2.51 -13.57
C ALA A 89 -47.19 -2.20 -14.47
N ALA A 90 -47.42 -1.94 -15.75
CA ALA A 90 -46.36 -1.56 -16.69
C ALA A 90 -45.66 -0.25 -16.30
N LEU A 91 -46.40 0.76 -15.86
CA LEU A 91 -45.83 2.02 -15.35
C LEU A 91 -44.95 1.78 -14.12
N LYS A 92 -45.37 0.92 -13.18
CA LYS A 92 -44.56 0.56 -12.01
C LYS A 92 -43.28 -0.17 -12.42
N ALA A 93 -43.38 -1.15 -13.32
CA ALA A 93 -42.21 -1.87 -13.85
C ALA A 93 -41.23 -0.91 -14.54
N ASN A 94 -41.72 0.00 -15.38
CA ASN A 94 -40.88 0.99 -16.05
C ASN A 94 -40.16 1.94 -15.09
N ARG A 95 -40.81 2.36 -13.98
CA ARG A 95 -40.13 3.13 -12.94
C ARG A 95 -39.00 2.33 -12.31
N HIS A 96 -39.24 1.04 -12.04
CA HIS A 96 -38.22 0.17 -11.47
C HIS A 96 -37.03 -0.02 -12.43
N VAL A 97 -37.28 -0.25 -13.71
CA VAL A 97 -36.24 -0.34 -14.75
C VAL A 97 -35.41 0.94 -14.81
N LYS A 98 -36.06 2.12 -14.76
CA LYS A 98 -35.34 3.42 -14.72
C LYS A 98 -34.45 3.55 -13.48
N GLN A 99 -34.93 3.15 -12.31
CA GLN A 99 -34.14 3.16 -11.06
C GLN A 99 -32.93 2.21 -11.12
N LEU A 100 -33.12 1.00 -11.66
CA LEU A 100 -32.04 0.03 -11.83
C LEU A 100 -30.99 0.55 -12.82
N THR A 101 -31.42 1.12 -13.93
CA THR A 101 -30.52 1.72 -14.94
C THR A 101 -29.67 2.82 -14.33
N ALA A 102 -30.29 3.77 -13.61
CA ALA A 102 -29.56 4.84 -12.93
C ALA A 102 -28.57 4.31 -11.86
N THR A 103 -28.94 3.23 -11.16
CA THR A 103 -28.06 2.59 -10.17
C THR A 103 -26.87 1.90 -10.85
N LEU A 104 -27.10 1.22 -11.98
CA LEU A 104 -26.05 0.60 -12.78
C LEU A 104 -25.09 1.64 -13.34
N ASP A 105 -25.58 2.77 -13.84
CA ASP A 105 -24.75 3.86 -14.36
C ASP A 105 -23.86 4.45 -13.24
N ARG A 106 -24.44 4.70 -12.07
CA ARG A 106 -23.69 5.19 -10.90
C ARG A 106 -22.62 4.19 -10.45
N ARG A 107 -22.92 2.89 -10.45
CA ARG A 107 -21.93 1.85 -10.08
C ARG A 107 -20.84 1.72 -11.13
N THR A 108 -21.19 1.80 -12.41
CA THR A 108 -20.23 1.69 -13.52
C THR A 108 -19.22 2.83 -13.50
N THR A 109 -19.71 4.07 -13.31
CA THR A 109 -18.84 5.25 -13.15
C THR A 109 -17.98 5.16 -11.89
N GLY A 110 -18.53 4.73 -10.75
CA GLY A 110 -17.76 4.51 -9.52
C GLY A 110 -16.67 3.46 -9.66
N LEU A 111 -16.96 2.33 -10.32
CA LEU A 111 -15.98 1.27 -10.61
C LEU A 111 -14.88 1.74 -11.56
N ALA A 112 -15.22 2.53 -12.59
CA ALA A 112 -14.25 3.10 -13.50
C ALA A 112 -13.28 4.06 -12.78
N ALA A 113 -13.81 4.94 -11.92
CA ALA A 113 -13.01 5.84 -11.10
C ALA A 113 -12.08 5.07 -10.14
N SER A 114 -12.61 4.08 -9.43
CA SER A 114 -11.83 3.22 -8.52
C SER A 114 -10.73 2.45 -9.26
N LYS A 115 -11.04 1.89 -10.43
CA LYS A 115 -10.05 1.22 -11.29
C LYS A 115 -8.92 2.16 -11.71
N GLN A 116 -9.23 3.40 -12.07
CA GLN A 116 -8.21 4.39 -12.45
C GLN A 116 -7.36 4.81 -11.25
N TYR A 117 -7.97 5.00 -10.08
CA TYR A 117 -7.27 5.28 -8.83
C TYR A 117 -6.30 4.16 -8.45
N LEU A 118 -6.75 2.90 -8.48
CA LEU A 118 -5.90 1.74 -8.18
C LEU A 118 -4.73 1.62 -9.16
N LYS A 119 -4.96 1.84 -10.47
CA LYS A 119 -3.88 1.86 -11.46
C LYS A 119 -2.79 2.88 -11.12
N ARG A 120 -3.18 4.11 -10.74
CA ARG A 120 -2.23 5.16 -10.34
C ARG A 120 -1.44 4.77 -9.09
N ARG A 121 -2.11 4.22 -8.06
CA ARG A 121 -1.45 3.77 -6.83
C ARG A 121 -0.48 2.62 -7.06
N ILE A 122 -0.83 1.67 -7.93
CA ILE A 122 0.08 0.57 -8.29
C ILE A 122 1.33 1.12 -8.99
N ALA A 123 1.16 2.06 -9.93
CA ALA A 123 2.30 2.70 -10.60
C ALA A 123 3.20 3.46 -9.61
N GLN A 124 2.61 4.23 -8.69
CA GLN A 124 3.35 4.94 -7.65
C GLN A 124 4.10 3.98 -6.72
N ARG A 125 3.45 2.92 -6.24
CA ARG A 125 4.07 1.92 -5.37
C ARG A 125 5.24 1.22 -6.06
N LYS A 126 5.08 0.84 -7.33
CA LYS A 126 6.16 0.24 -8.12
C LYS A 126 7.36 1.19 -8.27
N GLY A 127 7.09 2.49 -8.50
CA GLY A 127 8.15 3.51 -8.56
C GLY A 127 8.91 3.64 -7.24
N ALA A 128 8.18 3.73 -6.11
CA ALA A 128 8.78 3.80 -4.78
C ALA A 128 9.58 2.54 -4.43
N GLU A 129 9.06 1.36 -4.77
CA GLU A 129 9.73 0.07 -4.55
C GLU A 129 11.04 -0.03 -5.36
N ALA A 130 11.03 0.40 -6.62
CA ALA A 130 12.24 0.45 -7.44
C ALA A 130 13.30 1.42 -6.88
N ALA A 131 12.86 2.59 -6.40
CA ALA A 131 13.75 3.55 -5.74
C ALA A 131 14.35 2.98 -4.45
N LEU A 132 13.53 2.33 -3.61
CA LEU A 132 13.98 1.69 -2.37
C LEU A 132 14.94 0.53 -2.64
N LYS A 133 14.70 -0.27 -3.68
CA LYS A 133 15.61 -1.34 -4.10
C LYS A 133 16.97 -0.77 -4.48
N LYS A 134 16.98 0.28 -5.31
CA LYS A 134 18.23 0.95 -5.72
C LYS A 134 18.98 1.54 -4.53
N SER A 135 18.28 2.18 -3.58
CA SER A 135 18.91 2.69 -2.37
C SER A 135 19.44 1.55 -1.48
N GLY A 136 18.70 0.45 -1.36
CA GLY A 136 19.13 -0.72 -0.58
C GLY A 136 20.42 -1.34 -1.13
N GLU A 137 20.51 -1.50 -2.46
CA GLU A 137 21.74 -1.95 -3.13
C GLU A 137 22.91 -0.98 -2.91
N HIS A 138 22.64 0.34 -2.93
CA HIS A 138 23.66 1.35 -2.67
C HIS A 138 24.18 1.31 -1.22
N TYR A 139 23.28 1.21 -0.24
CA TYR A 139 23.66 1.08 1.17
C TYR A 139 24.43 -0.21 1.43
N GLY A 140 24.06 -1.32 0.77
CA GLY A 140 24.81 -2.57 0.87
C GLY A 140 26.28 -2.41 0.44
N LYS A 141 26.53 -1.69 -0.67
CA LYS A 141 27.90 -1.41 -1.15
C LYS A 141 28.68 -0.52 -0.17
N LEU A 142 28.05 0.57 0.32
CA LEU A 142 28.69 1.46 1.29
C LEU A 142 29.03 0.74 2.60
N LEU A 143 28.17 -0.17 3.05
CA LEU A 143 28.42 -0.98 4.23
C LEU A 143 29.63 -1.91 4.03
N GLU A 144 29.71 -2.56 2.87
CA GLU A 144 30.85 -3.41 2.52
C GLU A 144 32.17 -2.62 2.45
N GLU A 145 32.15 -1.43 1.86
CA GLU A 145 33.31 -0.52 1.85
C GLU A 145 33.73 -0.09 3.26
N SER A 146 32.76 0.24 4.12
CA SER A 146 33.00 0.59 5.52
C SER A 146 33.67 -0.56 6.28
N TYR A 147 33.19 -1.80 6.11
CA TYR A 147 33.82 -2.97 6.72
C TYR A 147 35.24 -3.20 6.22
N ARG A 148 35.48 -3.06 4.92
CA ARG A 148 36.84 -3.19 4.34
C ARG A 148 37.78 -2.14 4.91
N LEU A 149 37.33 -0.89 5.03
CA LEU A 149 38.13 0.19 5.58
C LEU A 149 38.43 -0.04 7.08
N GLN A 150 37.43 -0.48 7.84
CA GLN A 150 37.60 -0.83 9.26
C GLN A 150 38.63 -1.94 9.45
N ASP A 151 38.57 -2.99 8.63
CA ASP A 151 39.54 -4.09 8.69
C ASP A 151 40.95 -3.62 8.31
N HIS A 152 41.06 -2.77 7.28
CA HIS A 152 42.33 -2.16 6.89
C HIS A 152 42.94 -1.32 8.01
N LEU A 153 42.14 -0.47 8.67
CA LEU A 153 42.58 0.31 9.83
C LEU A 153 43.02 -0.60 10.97
N ARG A 154 42.28 -1.66 11.27
CA ARG A 154 42.65 -2.64 12.30
C ARG A 154 44.01 -3.29 12.00
N HIS A 155 44.24 -3.67 10.74
CA HIS A 155 45.51 -4.25 10.31
C HIS A 155 46.68 -3.27 10.39
N LEU A 156 46.49 -2.02 9.95
CA LEU A 156 47.53 -0.99 10.04
C LEU A 156 47.88 -0.67 11.49
N THR A 157 46.86 -0.50 12.35
CA THR A 157 47.06 -0.28 13.79
C THR A 157 47.84 -1.43 14.42
N HIS A 158 47.49 -2.68 14.10
CA HIS A 158 48.24 -3.83 14.61
C HIS A 158 49.71 -3.80 14.15
N ARG A 159 49.98 -3.49 12.87
CA ARG A 159 51.35 -3.38 12.36
C ARG A 159 52.16 -2.29 13.05
N ILE A 160 51.55 -1.12 13.30
CA ILE A 160 52.21 -0.01 14.00
C ILE A 160 52.56 -0.43 15.43
N ILE A 161 51.60 -1.00 16.16
CA ILE A 161 51.82 -1.48 17.54
C ILE A 161 52.91 -2.57 17.56
N SER A 162 52.87 -3.54 16.65
CA SER A 162 53.89 -4.59 16.58
C SER A 162 55.28 -4.03 16.25
N ALA A 163 55.38 -3.08 15.33
CA ALA A 163 56.65 -2.44 14.98
C ALA A 163 57.21 -1.61 16.15
N GLN A 164 56.34 -0.87 16.85
CA GLN A 164 56.71 -0.09 18.03
C GLN A 164 57.17 -0.99 19.18
N GLU A 165 56.47 -2.10 19.45
CA GLU A 165 56.88 -3.07 20.47
C GLU A 165 58.21 -3.75 20.12
N HIS A 166 58.41 -4.10 18.83
CA HIS A 166 59.67 -4.65 18.37
C HIS A 166 60.83 -3.66 18.57
N LYS A 167 60.64 -2.37 18.23
CA LYS A 167 61.64 -1.32 18.46
C LYS A 167 61.93 -1.16 19.95
N ARG A 168 60.89 -1.11 20.81
CA ARG A 168 61.04 -1.04 22.28
C ARG A 168 61.86 -2.20 22.83
N LYS A 169 61.55 -3.43 22.44
CA LYS A 169 62.29 -4.64 22.87
C LYS A 169 63.73 -4.67 22.35
N LYS A 170 63.98 -4.18 21.15
CA LYS A 170 65.33 -4.10 20.58
C LYS A 170 66.19 -3.13 21.40
N VAL A 171 65.68 -1.93 21.66
CA VAL A 171 66.43 -0.91 22.38
C VAL A 171 66.60 -1.28 23.85
N SER A 172 65.58 -1.85 24.50
CA SER A 172 65.74 -2.34 25.87
C SER A 172 66.86 -3.37 25.99
N ARG A 173 67.07 -4.21 24.97
CA ARG A 173 68.18 -5.17 24.93
C ARG A 173 69.51 -4.45 24.71
N GLU A 174 69.60 -3.57 23.72
CA GLU A 174 70.82 -2.79 23.45
C GLU A 174 71.27 -1.97 24.66
N LEU A 175 70.33 -1.28 25.33
CA LEU A 175 70.58 -0.55 26.58
C LEU A 175 71.06 -1.47 27.70
N HIS A 176 70.40 -2.60 27.91
CA HIS A 176 70.78 -3.54 28.96
C HIS A 176 72.18 -4.13 28.71
N ASP A 177 72.50 -4.47 27.46
CA ASP A 177 73.82 -4.99 27.07
C ASP A 177 74.91 -3.93 27.27
N GLU A 178 74.66 -2.68 26.88
CA GLU A 178 75.61 -1.59 27.08
C GLU A 178 75.83 -1.26 28.58
N ILE A 179 74.77 -1.27 29.39
CA ILE A 179 74.86 -1.11 30.85
C ILE A 179 75.68 -2.26 31.46
N ALA A 180 75.40 -3.51 31.09
CA ALA A 180 76.12 -4.68 31.59
C ALA A 180 77.61 -4.63 31.22
N GLN A 181 77.94 -4.27 29.97
CA GLN A 181 79.31 -4.07 29.51
C GLN A 181 80.01 -2.96 30.30
N THR A 182 79.33 -1.84 30.54
CA THR A 182 79.88 -0.73 31.33
C THR A 182 80.17 -1.17 32.76
N LEU A 183 79.20 -1.81 33.42
CA LEU A 183 79.34 -2.30 34.80
C LEU A 183 80.48 -3.33 34.90
N LEU A 184 80.62 -4.21 33.91
CA LEU A 184 81.74 -5.15 33.84
C LEU A 184 83.08 -4.42 33.72
N GLY A 185 83.17 -3.42 32.83
CA GLY A 185 84.37 -2.60 32.67
C GLY A 185 84.76 -1.87 33.96
N ILE A 186 83.77 -1.34 34.69
CA ILE A 186 83.96 -0.73 36.01
C ILE A 186 84.43 -1.79 37.03
N ASN A 187 83.79 -2.96 37.10
CA ASN A 187 84.16 -4.03 38.03
C ASN A 187 85.58 -4.56 37.81
N ILE A 188 85.99 -4.80 36.56
CA ILE A 188 87.36 -5.22 36.22
C ILE A 188 88.37 -4.17 36.70
N ARG A 189 88.07 -2.88 36.49
CA ARG A 189 88.94 -1.78 36.93
C ARG A 189 88.97 -1.60 38.44
N LEU A 190 87.85 -1.78 39.14
CA LEU A 190 87.82 -1.80 40.59
C LEU A 190 88.67 -2.94 41.16
N LEU A 191 88.67 -4.12 40.51
CA LEU A 191 89.58 -5.21 40.86
C LEU A 191 91.05 -4.84 40.60
N ALA A 192 91.35 -4.17 39.48
CA ALA A 192 92.69 -3.65 39.19
C ALA A 192 93.14 -2.60 40.23
N LEU A 193 92.25 -1.68 40.63
CA LEU A 193 92.46 -0.70 41.69
C LEU A 193 92.75 -1.35 43.04
N LYS A 194 91.97 -2.37 43.42
CA LYS A 194 92.19 -3.17 44.65
C LYS A 194 93.55 -3.87 44.65
N ASN A 195 94.04 -4.29 43.49
CA ASN A 195 95.38 -4.85 43.35
C ASN A 195 96.46 -3.75 43.39
N ALA A 196 96.22 -2.59 42.78
CA ALA A 196 97.12 -1.44 42.76
C ALA A 196 97.22 -0.70 44.11
N THR A 197 96.23 -0.78 45.00
CA THR A 197 96.35 -0.27 46.40
C THR A 197 97.46 -0.95 47.20
N LYS A 198 97.95 -2.12 46.75
CA LYS A 198 99.13 -2.78 47.33
C LYS A 198 100.47 -2.25 46.77
N ALA A 199 100.45 -1.43 45.71
CA ALA A 199 101.63 -0.90 45.03
C ALA A 199 101.43 0.54 44.49
N HIS A 200 101.89 1.54 45.27
CA HIS A 200 102.10 2.96 44.92
C HIS A 200 100.88 3.81 44.48
N THR A 201 100.80 5.01 45.06
CA THR A 201 99.68 5.97 44.99
C THR A 201 99.38 6.55 43.59
N GLU A 202 100.36 6.58 42.69
CA GLU A 202 100.21 7.14 41.34
C GLU A 202 99.44 6.21 40.38
N ASN A 203 99.60 4.88 40.50
CA ASN A 203 98.78 3.92 39.72
C ASN A 203 97.29 3.98 40.12
N LEU A 204 97.02 4.30 41.38
CA LEU A 204 95.66 4.45 41.89
C LEU A 204 94.92 5.63 41.25
N LYS A 205 95.58 6.79 41.14
CA LYS A 205 94.99 7.98 40.50
C LYS A 205 94.65 7.73 39.03
N LYS A 206 95.50 7.00 38.30
CA LYS A 206 95.30 6.70 36.88
C LYS A 206 94.09 5.81 36.64
N GLU A 207 93.94 4.73 37.39
CA GLU A 207 92.79 3.82 37.25
C GLU A 207 91.46 4.43 37.70
N VAL A 208 91.48 5.33 38.71
CA VAL A 208 90.29 6.11 39.08
C VAL A 208 89.88 7.04 37.93
N ALA A 209 90.84 7.75 37.31
CA ALA A 209 90.56 8.66 36.19
C ALA A 209 90.01 7.93 34.95
N GLU A 210 90.52 6.74 34.63
CA GLU A 210 90.01 5.93 33.52
C GLU A 210 88.62 5.32 33.81
N THR A 211 88.34 4.91 35.06
CA THR A 211 87.01 4.47 35.48
C THR A 211 85.99 5.60 35.37
N GLN A 212 86.35 6.82 35.78
CA GLN A 212 85.53 8.02 35.61
C GLN A 212 85.27 8.33 34.13
N ARG A 213 86.23 8.06 33.24
CA ARG A 213 86.08 8.24 31.79
C ARG A 213 85.07 7.25 31.20
N LEU A 214 85.11 5.98 31.60
CA LEU A 214 84.14 4.97 31.17
C LEU A 214 82.72 5.27 31.66
N VAL A 215 82.56 5.72 32.91
CA VAL A 215 81.27 6.17 33.44
C VAL A 215 80.72 7.34 32.61
N LYS A 216 81.56 8.34 32.31
CA LYS A 216 81.16 9.47 31.45
C LYS A 216 80.75 9.02 30.04
N GLN A 217 81.43 8.04 29.47
CA GLN A 217 81.10 7.50 28.16
C GLN A 217 79.76 6.76 28.16
N SER A 218 79.50 5.95 29.18
CA SER A 218 78.22 5.24 29.33
C SER A 218 77.04 6.19 29.54
N VAL A 219 77.19 7.22 30.38
CA VAL A 219 76.17 8.28 30.55
C VAL A 219 75.87 8.96 29.21
N LYS A 220 76.90 9.21 28.40
CA LYS A 220 76.71 9.83 27.08
C LYS A 220 75.94 8.93 26.13
N THR A 221 76.20 7.61 26.12
CA THR A 221 75.43 6.72 25.24
C THR A 221 74.00 6.54 25.73
N ILE A 222 73.77 6.39 27.04
CA ILE A 222 72.42 6.31 27.64
C ILE A 222 71.58 7.53 27.23
N ASN A 223 72.13 8.74 27.35
CA ASN A 223 71.45 9.97 26.94
C ASN A 223 71.16 9.99 25.43
N ARG A 224 72.10 9.54 24.58
CA ARG A 224 71.87 9.44 23.13
C ARG A 224 70.70 8.51 22.79
N THR A 225 70.64 7.35 23.42
CA THR A 225 69.50 6.42 23.27
C THR A 225 68.20 6.97 23.84
N ALA A 226 68.24 7.78 24.91
CA ALA A 226 67.06 8.44 25.44
C ALA A 226 66.53 9.54 24.49
N ASP A 227 67.43 10.31 23.87
CA ASP A 227 67.09 11.35 22.89
C ASP A 227 66.46 10.76 21.62
N GLU A 228 66.94 9.60 21.16
CA GLU A 228 66.34 8.84 20.04
C GLU A 228 64.91 8.33 20.35
N PHE A 229 64.49 8.33 21.62
CA PHE A 229 63.16 7.93 22.08
C PHE A 229 62.24 9.11 22.41
N GLY A 230 62.77 10.19 22.97
CA GLY A 230 61.98 11.36 23.38
C GLY A 230 61.34 12.11 22.23
N ILE A 231 61.92 12.07 21.02
CA ILE A 231 61.45 12.85 19.86
C ILE A 231 60.20 12.24 19.19
N HIS A 232 59.80 11.00 19.52
CA HIS A 232 58.68 10.31 18.85
C HIS A 232 57.39 10.19 19.69
N HIS A 233 57.24 10.93 20.80
CA HIS A 233 56.00 10.94 21.61
C HIS A 233 55.21 12.25 21.58
N GLU A 234 55.62 13.25 20.80
CA GLU A 234 54.83 14.46 20.55
C GLU A 234 54.52 14.60 19.05
N SER A 235 53.41 13.99 18.60
CA SER A 235 52.63 14.36 17.41
C SER A 235 51.32 13.59 17.39
#